data_AF-A0A1R2BDT1-F1
#
_entry.id   AF-A0A1R2BDT1-F1
#
_cell.length_a   1.000
_cell.length_b   1.000
_cell.length_c   1.000
_cell.angle_alpha   90.00
_cell.angle_beta   90.00
_cell.angle_gamma   90.00
#
_symmetry.space_group_name_H-M   'P 1'
#
loop_
_entity.id
_entity.type
_entity.pdbx_description
1 polymer ?
#
loop_
_entity_poly.entity_id
_entity_poly.type
_entity_poly.pdbx_seq_one_letter_code
_entity_poly.pdbx_strand_id
1 'polypeptide(L)'
;MMGYHDEKFWELMRLYLTIHCDHEGGNVSAHATHLVGSALSDPYLSYSAGLNGLAGPLHGLANQECLRFILGMREAIGDSPTEIEIEKYLKDTLAKGLVIPGYGHAVLRVTDPRFVCQMEFAQRYMPEDTLCKLISSLYKVAPRVLKDLGKVSNPYPNVDAHSGALLTYFGMTEYDFYTVIFGVSRAIGVCASFVWSRALALPIIRPASVTMENLEEFVRKT
;
A
#
# COMPACT_ATOMS: atom_id res chain seq x y z
N MET A 1 -1.40 24.68 3.46
CA MET A 1 -1.57 24.69 1.98
C MET A 1 -2.84 23.95 1.55
N MET A 2 -3.12 22.75 2.08
CA MET A 2 -4.31 21.97 1.70
C MET A 2 -5.64 22.39 2.37
N GLY A 3 -5.68 23.50 3.12
CA GLY A 3 -6.91 23.97 3.79
C GLY A 3 -7.30 23.26 5.10
N TYR A 4 -6.51 22.28 5.57
CA TYR A 4 -6.75 21.59 6.85
C TYR A 4 -6.07 22.31 8.02
N HIS A 5 -6.85 22.65 9.05
CA HIS A 5 -6.40 23.39 10.23
C HIS A 5 -6.44 22.59 11.54
N ASP A 6 -6.91 21.33 11.51
CA ASP A 6 -6.86 20.45 12.67
C ASP A 6 -5.41 19.98 12.92
N GLU A 7 -4.87 20.26 14.10
CA GLU A 7 -3.53 19.84 14.49
C GLU A 7 -3.35 18.31 14.47
N LYS A 8 -4.41 17.54 14.76
CA LYS A 8 -4.39 16.08 14.68
C LYS A 8 -4.23 15.61 13.24
N PHE A 9 -4.80 16.33 12.28
CA PHE A 9 -4.57 16.02 10.86
C PHE A 9 -3.11 16.28 10.49
N TRP A 10 -2.46 17.29 11.06
CA TRP A 10 -1.03 17.53 10.83
C TRP A 10 -0.18 16.40 11.41
N GLU A 11 -0.52 15.89 12.60
CA GLU A 11 0.11 14.69 13.18
C GLU A 11 -0.10 13.45 12.29
N LEU A 12 -1.31 13.26 11.75
CA LEU A 12 -1.58 12.19 10.78
C LEU A 12 -0.68 12.32 9.55
N MET A 13 -0.56 13.53 8.98
CA MET A 13 0.30 13.77 7.81
C MET A 13 1.77 13.52 8.12
N ARG A 14 2.27 13.90 9.30
CA ARG A 14 3.65 13.60 9.74
C ARG A 14 3.88 12.08 9.79
N LEU A 15 2.94 11.34 10.38
CA LEU A 15 3.01 9.88 10.44
C LEU A 15 2.95 9.28 9.04
N TYR A 16 1.94 9.64 8.24
CA TYR A 16 1.70 9.12 6.90
C TYR A 16 2.90 9.33 5.98
N LEU A 17 3.42 10.56 5.93
CA LEU A 17 4.57 10.91 5.08
C LEU A 17 5.84 10.19 5.51
N THR A 18 5.98 9.86 6.79
CA THR A 18 7.12 9.10 7.32
C THR A 18 7.04 7.62 6.94
N ILE A 19 5.89 6.98 7.11
CA ILE A 19 5.78 5.52 6.98
C ILE A 19 5.64 5.03 5.53
N HIS A 20 5.30 5.92 4.58
CA HIS A 20 5.24 5.58 3.15
C HIS A 20 6.49 6.01 2.38
N CYS A 21 7.49 6.58 3.07
CA CYS A 21 8.59 7.33 2.45
C CYS A 21 9.49 6.46 1.56
N ASP A 22 9.66 5.19 1.92
CA ASP A 22 10.43 4.21 1.17
C ASP A 22 9.95 2.79 1.45
N HIS A 23 10.19 1.87 0.51
CA HIS A 23 9.95 0.44 0.69
C HIS A 23 10.79 -0.36 -0.32
N GLU A 24 12.11 -0.26 -0.17
CA GLU A 24 13.11 -0.86 -1.07
C GLU A 24 13.06 -0.32 -2.51
N GLY A 25 13.94 -0.84 -3.38
CA GLY A 25 14.07 -0.40 -4.77
C GLY A 25 13.31 -1.23 -5.80
N GLY A 26 12.66 -2.33 -5.39
CA GLY A 26 12.00 -3.27 -6.32
C GLY A 26 10.59 -2.87 -6.76
N ASN A 27 9.93 -2.00 -5.99
CA ASN A 27 8.60 -1.51 -6.36
C ASN A 27 8.68 -0.56 -7.57
N VAL A 28 7.61 -0.50 -8.37
CA VAL A 28 7.60 0.14 -9.70
C VAL A 28 8.05 1.60 -9.66
N SER A 29 7.58 2.39 -8.70
CA SER A 29 7.90 3.82 -8.63
C SER A 29 9.36 4.08 -8.23
N ALA A 30 9.90 3.30 -7.28
CA ALA A 30 11.32 3.38 -6.91
C ALA A 30 12.21 2.90 -8.05
N HIS A 31 11.89 1.75 -8.66
CA HIS A 31 12.66 1.19 -9.76
C HIS A 31 12.66 2.10 -10.99
N ALA A 32 11.50 2.65 -11.38
CA ALA A 32 11.41 3.57 -12.52
C ALA A 32 12.22 4.86 -12.27
N THR A 33 12.16 5.43 -11.06
CA THR A 33 12.99 6.59 -10.68
C THR A 33 14.48 6.26 -10.81
N HIS A 34 14.89 5.08 -10.31
CA HIS A 34 16.28 4.65 -10.36
C HIS A 34 16.76 4.34 -11.79
N LEU A 35 15.93 3.65 -12.58
CA LEU A 35 16.21 3.29 -13.98
C LEU A 35 16.42 4.54 -14.84
N VAL A 36 15.48 5.49 -14.82
CA VAL A 36 15.60 6.74 -15.59
C VAL A 36 16.79 7.58 -15.11
N GLY A 37 17.00 7.64 -13.80
CA GLY A 37 18.17 8.30 -13.22
C GLY A 37 19.51 7.65 -13.59
N SER A 38 19.55 6.34 -13.86
CA SER A 38 20.77 5.64 -14.28
C SER A 38 21.29 6.09 -15.65
N ALA A 39 20.41 6.68 -16.48
CA ALA A 39 20.77 7.32 -17.75
C ALA A 39 21.21 8.80 -17.57
N LEU A 40 21.46 9.24 -16.34
CA LEU A 40 21.83 10.62 -15.98
C LEU A 40 20.73 11.67 -16.24
N SER A 41 19.48 11.24 -16.37
CA SER A 41 18.34 12.17 -16.29
C SER A 41 18.32 12.84 -14.91
N ASP A 42 17.96 14.11 -14.86
CA ASP A 42 17.90 14.87 -13.61
C ASP A 42 16.80 14.33 -12.66
N PRO A 43 16.80 14.74 -11.37
CA PRO A 43 15.82 14.25 -10.39
C PRO A 43 14.36 14.51 -10.78
N TYR A 44 14.05 15.61 -11.48
CA TYR A 44 12.67 15.95 -11.85
C TYR A 44 12.12 14.98 -12.89
N LEU A 45 12.90 14.72 -13.94
CA LEU A 45 12.53 13.75 -14.98
C LEU A 45 12.45 12.33 -14.42
N SER A 46 13.42 11.95 -13.59
CA SER A 46 13.50 10.62 -12.99
C SER A 46 12.30 10.35 -12.08
N TYR A 47 11.99 11.30 -11.19
CA TYR A 47 10.88 11.14 -10.26
C TYR A 47 9.52 11.24 -10.95
N SER A 48 9.39 12.05 -12.01
CA SER A 48 8.17 12.08 -12.84
C SER A 48 7.87 10.72 -13.46
N ALA A 49 8.89 10.01 -13.94
CA ALA A 49 8.72 8.62 -14.41
C ALA A 49 8.30 7.67 -13.27
N GLY A 50 8.87 7.86 -12.08
CA GLY A 50 8.45 7.17 -10.86
C GLY A 50 6.96 7.37 -10.54
N LEU A 51 6.47 8.60 -10.65
CA LEU A 51 5.05 8.94 -10.43
C LEU A 51 4.13 8.33 -11.48
N ASN A 52 4.54 8.29 -12.76
CA ASN A 52 3.78 7.59 -13.80
C ASN A 52 3.65 6.09 -13.48
N GLY A 53 4.71 5.47 -12.98
CA GLY A 53 4.66 4.10 -12.48
C GLY A 53 3.78 3.95 -11.23
N LEU A 54 3.81 4.93 -10.32
CA LEU A 54 2.96 4.96 -9.12
C LEU A 54 1.47 5.06 -9.46
N ALA A 55 1.10 5.79 -10.51
CA ALA A 55 -0.28 5.91 -10.97
C ALA A 55 -0.86 4.60 -11.54
N GLY A 56 -0.02 3.59 -11.79
CA GLY A 56 -0.48 2.27 -12.24
C GLY A 56 -1.41 1.60 -11.21
N PRO A 57 -2.54 1.00 -11.63
CA PRO A 57 -3.50 0.36 -10.72
C PRO A 57 -2.90 -0.72 -9.82
N LEU A 58 -1.89 -1.44 -10.32
CA LEU A 58 -1.19 -2.49 -9.58
C LEU A 58 -0.14 -1.95 -8.59
N HIS A 59 -0.04 -0.63 -8.41
CA HIS A 59 0.92 -0.01 -7.49
C HIS A 59 0.25 1.02 -6.57
N GLY A 60 -0.39 2.05 -7.13
CA GLY A 60 -0.83 3.21 -6.35
C GLY A 60 -2.25 3.18 -5.78
N LEU A 61 -3.04 2.12 -6.02
CA LEU A 61 -4.47 2.08 -5.70
C LEU A 61 -4.85 1.22 -4.48
N ALA A 62 -3.90 0.55 -3.84
CA ALA A 62 -4.17 -0.37 -2.74
C ALA A 62 -4.97 0.28 -1.59
N ASN A 63 -4.64 1.53 -1.22
CA ASN A 63 -5.37 2.29 -0.22
C ASN A 63 -6.85 2.48 -0.63
N GLN A 64 -7.11 2.98 -1.84
CA GLN A 64 -8.47 3.18 -2.33
C GLN A 64 -9.28 1.87 -2.40
N GLU A 65 -8.64 0.76 -2.77
CA GLU A 65 -9.28 -0.56 -2.79
C GLU A 65 -9.64 -1.06 -1.39
N CYS A 66 -8.75 -0.90 -0.42
CA CYS A 66 -9.01 -1.23 0.98
C CYS A 66 -10.13 -0.38 1.56
N LEU A 67 -10.12 0.94 1.30
CA LEU A 67 -11.17 1.85 1.74
C LEU A 67 -12.52 1.49 1.13
N ARG A 68 -12.57 1.20 -0.18
CA ARG A 68 -13.81 0.77 -0.85
C ARG A 68 -14.36 -0.51 -0.25
N PHE A 69 -13.50 -1.47 0.05
CA PHE A 69 -13.89 -2.73 0.67
C PHE A 69 -14.50 -2.53 2.07
N ILE A 70 -13.83 -1.76 2.94
CA ILE A 70 -14.32 -1.56 4.30
C ILE A 70 -15.61 -0.72 4.36
N LEU A 71 -15.77 0.26 3.45
CA LEU A 71 -17.01 1.01 3.30
C LEU A 71 -18.16 0.12 2.79
N GLY A 72 -17.90 -0.76 1.81
CA GLY A 72 -18.89 -1.72 1.32
C GLY A 72 -19.27 -2.76 2.38
N MET A 73 -18.32 -3.17 3.23
CA MET A 73 -18.61 -4.00 4.39
C MET A 73 -19.52 -3.25 5.38
N ARG A 74 -19.17 -2.01 5.74
CA ARG A 74 -19.98 -1.15 6.61
C ARG A 74 -21.42 -0.98 6.09
N GLU A 75 -21.60 -0.78 4.79
CA GLU A 75 -22.93 -0.68 4.17
C GLU A 75 -23.72 -2.00 4.28
N ALA A 76 -23.06 -3.15 4.11
CA ALA A 76 -23.71 -4.44 4.10
C ALA A 76 -24.06 -5.00 5.50
N ILE A 77 -23.20 -4.77 6.49
CA ILE A 77 -23.32 -5.36 7.83
C ILE A 77 -23.34 -4.34 8.98
N GLY A 78 -23.35 -3.04 8.67
CA GLY A 78 -23.51 -1.95 9.63
C GLY A 78 -22.21 -1.44 10.27
N ASP A 79 -22.37 -0.49 11.19
CA ASP A 79 -21.28 0.23 11.89
C ASP A 79 -20.60 -0.58 13.00
N SER A 80 -21.29 -1.58 13.54
CA SER A 80 -20.82 -2.37 14.68
C SER A 80 -21.24 -3.84 14.55
N PRO A 81 -20.83 -4.51 13.46
CA PRO A 81 -21.13 -5.92 13.27
C PRO A 81 -20.41 -6.77 14.31
N THR A 82 -21.03 -7.89 14.64
CA THR A 82 -20.41 -8.96 15.42
C THR A 82 -19.28 -9.64 14.64
N GLU A 83 -18.36 -10.30 15.33
CA GLU A 83 -17.29 -11.08 14.67
C GLU A 83 -17.85 -12.18 13.75
N ILE A 84 -19.03 -12.72 14.07
CA ILE A 84 -19.73 -13.74 13.26
C ILE A 84 -20.21 -13.15 11.93
N GLU A 85 -20.77 -11.93 11.95
CA GLU A 85 -21.21 -11.24 10.74
C GLU A 85 -20.03 -10.86 9.84
N ILE A 86 -18.92 -10.39 10.44
CA ILE A 86 -17.68 -10.14 9.70
C ILE A 86 -17.17 -11.44 9.08
N GLU A 87 -17.06 -12.52 9.86
CA GLU A 87 -16.59 -13.81 9.37
C GLU A 87 -17.43 -14.33 8.20
N LYS A 88 -18.76 -14.22 8.32
CA LYS A 88 -19.68 -14.58 7.23
C LYS A 88 -19.43 -13.73 5.98
N TYR A 89 -19.35 -12.42 6.12
CA TYR A 89 -19.09 -11.51 4.99
C TYR A 89 -17.77 -11.84 4.28
N LEU A 90 -16.71 -12.16 5.04
CA LEU A 90 -15.42 -12.55 4.48
C LEU A 90 -15.51 -13.88 3.72
N LYS A 91 -16.14 -14.89 4.31
CA LYS A 91 -16.35 -16.19 3.64
C LYS A 91 -17.17 -16.05 2.37
N ASP A 92 -18.24 -15.26 2.38
CA ASP A 92 -19.08 -15.00 1.21
C ASP A 92 -18.30 -14.26 0.11
N THR A 93 -17.41 -13.34 0.48
CA THR A 93 -16.51 -12.64 -0.45
C THR A 93 -15.54 -13.63 -1.11
N LEU A 94 -14.89 -14.47 -0.31
CA LEU A 94 -13.92 -15.46 -0.78
C LEU A 94 -14.58 -16.55 -1.64
N ALA A 95 -15.81 -16.96 -1.32
CA ALA A 95 -16.59 -17.92 -2.09
C ALA A 95 -16.94 -17.42 -3.50
N LYS A 96 -17.01 -16.10 -3.70
CA LYS A 96 -17.17 -15.46 -5.02
C LYS A 96 -15.86 -15.38 -5.82
N GLY A 97 -14.75 -15.91 -5.28
CA GLY A 97 -13.43 -15.83 -5.90
C GLY A 97 -12.76 -14.47 -5.75
N LEU A 98 -13.29 -13.58 -4.90
CA LEU A 98 -12.70 -12.28 -4.59
C LEU A 98 -11.65 -12.42 -3.47
N VAL A 99 -10.77 -11.42 -3.36
CA VAL A 99 -9.76 -11.33 -2.30
C VAL A 99 -10.22 -10.37 -1.20
N ILE A 100 -9.55 -10.40 -0.05
CA ILE A 100 -9.69 -9.39 1.01
C ILE A 100 -8.58 -8.36 0.80
N PRO A 101 -8.87 -7.13 0.30
CA PRO A 101 -7.84 -6.13 0.03
C PRO A 101 -7.03 -5.80 1.28
N GLY A 102 -5.73 -5.59 1.10
CA GLY A 102 -4.80 -5.27 2.18
C GLY A 102 -4.32 -6.48 2.99
N TYR A 103 -4.86 -7.69 2.78
CA TYR A 103 -4.44 -8.93 3.44
C TYR A 103 -3.82 -9.92 2.45
N GLY A 104 -2.93 -10.80 2.93
CA GLY A 104 -2.42 -11.92 2.13
C GLY A 104 -1.11 -11.67 1.39
N HIS A 105 -0.25 -10.80 1.92
CA HIS A 105 1.00 -10.42 1.26
C HIS A 105 1.99 -11.60 1.12
N ALA A 106 2.60 -11.76 -0.06
CA ALA A 106 3.54 -12.85 -0.35
C ALA A 106 4.83 -12.85 0.51
N VAL A 107 5.18 -11.71 1.14
CA VAL A 107 6.50 -11.48 1.77
C VAL A 107 6.39 -11.24 3.27
N LEU A 108 5.44 -10.41 3.70
CA LEU A 108 5.26 -10.07 5.12
C LEU A 108 4.72 -11.27 5.90
N ARG A 109 5.53 -11.83 6.80
CA ARG A 109 5.16 -12.98 7.65
C ARG A 109 4.41 -12.60 8.93
N VAL A 110 4.35 -11.31 9.24
CA VAL A 110 3.73 -10.73 10.42
C VAL A 110 2.96 -9.48 10.00
N THR A 111 2.13 -8.95 10.90
CA THR A 111 1.46 -7.66 10.71
C THR A 111 2.47 -6.57 10.38
N ASP A 112 2.19 -5.81 9.32
CA ASP A 112 3.01 -4.68 8.92
C ASP A 112 3.08 -3.65 10.06
N PRO A 113 4.28 -3.28 10.57
CA PRO A 113 4.39 -2.28 11.62
C PRO A 113 3.77 -0.92 11.22
N ARG A 114 3.72 -0.60 9.91
CA ARG A 114 3.07 0.61 9.42
C ARG A 114 1.54 0.56 9.57
N PHE A 115 0.94 -0.62 9.52
CA PHE A 115 -0.47 -0.80 9.88
C PHE A 115 -0.67 -0.60 11.39
N VAL A 116 0.23 -1.16 12.22
CA VAL A 116 0.15 -1.04 13.69
C VAL A 116 0.24 0.41 14.14
N CYS A 117 1.19 1.20 13.62
CA CYS A 117 1.30 2.63 13.98
C CYS A 117 0.04 3.44 13.62
N GLN A 118 -0.66 3.07 12.54
CA GLN A 118 -1.92 3.70 12.15
C GLN A 118 -3.08 3.31 13.06
N MET A 119 -3.14 2.05 13.50
CA MET A 119 -4.08 1.59 14.53
C MET A 119 -3.87 2.33 15.85
N GLU A 120 -2.62 2.49 16.30
CA GLU A 120 -2.28 3.23 17.52
C GLU A 120 -2.66 4.71 17.40
N PHE A 121 -2.44 5.32 16.23
CA PHE A 121 -2.89 6.68 15.94
C PHE A 121 -4.41 6.79 16.05
N ALA A 122 -5.15 5.85 15.45
CA ALA A 122 -6.61 5.81 15.50
C ALA A 122 -7.12 5.73 16.94
N GLN A 123 -6.58 4.79 17.73
CA GLN A 123 -6.94 4.60 19.13
C GLN A 123 -6.67 5.86 19.97
N ARG A 124 -5.61 6.60 19.66
CA ARG A 124 -5.25 7.81 20.42
C ARG A 124 -6.12 9.01 20.09
N TYR A 125 -6.42 9.24 18.81
CA TYR A 125 -7.01 10.50 18.34
C TYR A 125 -8.46 10.41 17.89
N MET A 126 -8.95 9.21 17.59
CA MET A 126 -10.31 8.93 17.10
C MET A 126 -10.86 7.58 17.65
N PRO A 127 -10.78 7.32 18.98
CA PRO A 127 -11.16 6.03 19.55
C PRO A 127 -12.63 5.66 19.31
N GLU A 128 -13.48 6.65 19.09
CA GLU A 128 -14.92 6.45 18.88
C GLU A 128 -15.34 6.28 17.41
N ASP A 129 -14.41 6.45 16.45
CA ASP A 129 -14.71 6.33 15.03
C ASP A 129 -15.15 4.90 14.67
N THR A 130 -16.35 4.76 14.10
CA THR A 130 -16.93 3.45 13.81
C THR A 130 -16.19 2.72 12.70
N LEU A 131 -15.62 3.44 11.72
CA LEU A 131 -14.86 2.84 10.64
C LEU A 131 -13.53 2.27 11.14
N CYS A 132 -12.81 2.98 11.99
CA CYS A 132 -11.59 2.50 12.64
C CYS A 132 -11.87 1.33 13.60
N LYS A 133 -13.00 1.34 14.32
CA LYS A 133 -13.46 0.20 15.12
C LYS A 133 -13.76 -1.02 14.23
N LEU A 134 -14.39 -0.83 13.07
CA LEU A 134 -14.66 -1.90 12.12
C LEU A 134 -13.36 -2.51 11.58
N ILE A 135 -12.36 -1.69 11.22
CA ILE A 135 -11.02 -2.17 10.82
C ILE A 135 -10.36 -2.97 11.94
N SER A 136 -10.49 -2.52 13.20
CA SER A 136 -9.97 -3.22 14.37
C SER A 136 -10.63 -4.60 14.55
N SER A 137 -11.95 -4.69 14.34
CA SER A 137 -12.67 -5.96 14.38
C SER A 137 -12.30 -6.87 13.20
N LEU A 138 -12.15 -6.30 12.00
CA LEU A 138 -11.67 -7.02 10.81
C LEU A 138 -10.28 -7.62 11.05
N TYR A 139 -9.38 -6.87 11.68
CA TYR A 139 -8.03 -7.35 12.03
C TYR A 139 -8.04 -8.58 12.96
N LYS A 140 -9.03 -8.71 13.85
CA LYS A 140 -9.17 -9.90 14.71
C LYS A 140 -9.66 -11.12 13.93
N VAL A 141 -10.55 -10.92 12.97
CA VAL A 141 -11.27 -12.01 12.27
C VAL A 141 -10.56 -12.47 11.00
N ALA A 142 -10.12 -11.54 10.14
CA ALA A 142 -9.58 -11.85 8.82
C ALA A 142 -8.39 -12.83 8.84
N PRO A 143 -7.41 -12.70 9.76
CA PRO A 143 -6.29 -13.64 9.80
C PRO A 143 -6.73 -15.08 10.08
N ARG A 144 -7.76 -15.31 10.90
CA ARG A 144 -8.31 -16.64 11.18
C ARG A 144 -8.97 -17.22 9.93
N VAL A 145 -9.88 -16.45 9.31
CA VAL A 145 -10.61 -16.85 8.11
C VAL A 145 -9.67 -17.22 6.96
N LEU A 146 -8.62 -16.43 6.76
CA LEU A 146 -7.63 -16.67 5.69
C LEU A 146 -6.73 -17.89 5.96
N LYS A 147 -6.42 -18.19 7.24
CA LYS A 147 -5.68 -19.42 7.61
C LYS A 147 -6.51 -20.66 7.34
N ASP A 148 -7.80 -20.63 7.67
CA ASP A 148 -8.71 -21.77 7.50
C ASP A 148 -8.87 -22.18 6.03
N LEU A 149 -8.65 -21.26 5.07
CA LEU A 149 -8.64 -21.57 3.65
C LEU A 149 -7.41 -22.39 3.18
N GLY A 150 -6.31 -22.39 3.94
CA GLY A 150 -5.05 -23.09 3.60
C GLY A 150 -4.31 -22.57 2.35
N LYS A 151 -4.83 -21.53 1.67
CA LYS A 151 -4.25 -20.96 0.44
C LYS A 151 -3.37 -19.74 0.67
N VAL A 152 -3.48 -19.09 1.84
CA VAL A 152 -2.79 -17.82 2.14
C VAL A 152 -1.70 -18.08 3.16
N SER A 153 -0.45 -17.93 2.74
CA SER A 153 0.72 -18.19 3.60
C SER A 153 0.85 -17.16 4.72
N ASN A 154 0.59 -15.88 4.42
CA ASN A 154 0.68 -14.80 5.40
C ASN A 154 -0.58 -13.93 5.42
N PRO A 155 -1.51 -14.18 6.36
CA PRO A 155 -2.85 -13.60 6.37
C PRO A 155 -2.91 -12.29 7.15
N TYR A 156 -1.85 -11.48 7.10
CA TYR A 156 -1.72 -10.25 7.88
C TYR A 156 -1.93 -9.00 7.02
N PRO A 157 -2.41 -7.88 7.61
CA PRO A 157 -2.65 -6.67 6.86
C PRO A 157 -1.36 -5.90 6.57
N ASN A 158 -1.41 -5.06 5.54
CA ASN A 158 -0.40 -4.05 5.21
C ASN A 158 -0.87 -2.63 5.56
N VAL A 159 0.00 -1.65 5.34
CA VAL A 159 -0.26 -0.22 5.57
C VAL A 159 -1.55 0.31 4.92
N ASP A 160 -1.93 -0.21 3.75
CA ASP A 160 -3.06 0.28 2.94
C ASP A 160 -4.41 -0.11 3.52
N ALA A 161 -4.46 -1.16 4.35
CA ALA A 161 -5.67 -1.63 5.01
C ALA A 161 -6.26 -0.63 6.03
N HIS A 162 -5.51 0.42 6.41
CA HIS A 162 -5.93 1.39 7.42
C HIS A 162 -5.89 2.85 6.97
N SER A 163 -4.96 3.21 6.09
CA SER A 163 -4.65 4.61 5.76
C SER A 163 -5.87 5.38 5.25
N GLY A 164 -6.67 4.78 4.37
CA GLY A 164 -7.86 5.43 3.82
C GLY A 164 -8.88 5.88 4.87
N ALA A 165 -9.11 5.09 5.92
CA ALA A 165 -10.05 5.45 6.97
C ALA A 165 -9.59 6.66 7.78
N LEU A 166 -8.28 6.77 8.04
CA LEU A 166 -7.70 7.92 8.75
C LEU A 166 -7.87 9.21 7.95
N LEU A 167 -7.65 9.16 6.64
CA LEU A 167 -7.78 10.33 5.77
C LEU A 167 -9.24 10.78 5.68
N THR A 168 -10.15 9.83 5.50
CA THR A 168 -11.60 10.08 5.44
C THR A 168 -12.12 10.69 6.75
N TYR A 169 -11.65 10.24 7.91
CA TYR A 169 -12.06 10.78 9.21
C TYR A 169 -11.82 12.30 9.33
N PHE A 170 -10.67 12.78 8.84
CA PHE A 170 -10.34 14.20 8.86
C PHE A 170 -10.95 15.00 7.71
N GLY A 171 -11.78 14.38 6.87
CA GLY A 171 -12.49 15.04 5.78
C GLY A 171 -11.80 15.03 4.42
N MET A 172 -10.66 14.31 4.28
CA MET A 172 -10.05 14.12 2.96
C MET A 172 -10.74 12.96 2.26
N THR A 173 -11.74 13.27 1.44
CA THR A 173 -12.63 12.29 0.79
C THR A 173 -12.43 12.19 -0.72
N GLU A 174 -11.48 12.94 -1.27
CA GLU A 174 -11.09 12.91 -2.66
C GLU A 174 -10.20 11.69 -2.92
N TYR A 175 -10.79 10.49 -3.02
CA TYR A 175 -10.04 9.22 -3.05
C TYR A 175 -9.00 9.14 -4.18
N ASP A 176 -9.25 9.76 -5.33
CA ASP A 176 -8.29 9.82 -6.44
C ASP A 176 -7.03 10.62 -6.08
N PHE A 177 -7.10 11.48 -5.07
CA PHE A 177 -5.97 12.26 -4.57
C PHE A 177 -5.05 11.47 -3.63
N TYR A 178 -5.46 10.30 -3.14
CA TYR A 178 -4.67 9.53 -2.17
C TYR A 178 -3.32 9.07 -2.75
N THR A 179 -3.26 8.78 -4.05
CA THR A 179 -1.99 8.43 -4.70
C THR A 179 -1.03 9.63 -4.78
N VAL A 180 -1.55 10.88 -4.76
CA VAL A 180 -0.72 12.10 -4.76
C VAL A 180 0.03 12.24 -3.43
N ILE A 181 -0.65 12.08 -2.29
CA ILE A 181 0.00 12.12 -0.98
C ILE A 181 1.01 10.97 -0.80
N PHE A 182 0.71 9.79 -1.38
CA PHE A 182 1.66 8.68 -1.41
C PHE A 182 2.90 9.07 -2.24
N GLY A 183 2.70 9.70 -3.40
CA GLY A 183 3.78 10.28 -4.19
C GLY A 183 4.67 11.19 -3.35
N VAL A 184 4.09 12.22 -2.73
CA VAL A 184 4.82 13.19 -1.90
C VAL A 184 5.66 12.51 -0.81
N SER A 185 5.10 11.52 -0.12
CA SER A 185 5.86 10.72 0.85
C SER A 185 7.02 9.98 0.18
N ARG A 186 6.74 9.25 -0.90
CA ARG A 186 7.71 8.42 -1.63
C ARG A 186 8.88 9.22 -2.19
N ALA A 187 8.70 10.51 -2.48
CA ALA A 187 9.78 11.39 -2.92
C ALA A 187 10.99 11.35 -1.98
N ILE A 188 10.76 11.24 -0.66
CA ILE A 188 11.81 11.25 0.37
C ILE A 188 12.78 10.09 0.15
N GLY A 189 12.28 8.85 0.03
CA GLY A 189 13.11 7.67 -0.13
C GLY A 189 13.81 7.60 -1.49
N VAL A 190 13.05 7.79 -2.57
CA VAL A 190 13.60 7.64 -3.94
C VAL A 190 14.61 8.74 -4.28
N CYS A 191 14.42 9.97 -3.81
CA CYS A 191 15.39 11.04 -4.01
C CYS A 191 16.64 10.85 -3.14
N ALA A 192 16.51 10.33 -1.91
CA ALA A 192 17.67 9.95 -1.10
C ALA A 192 18.50 8.87 -1.80
N SER A 193 17.85 7.82 -2.31
CA SER A 193 18.49 6.76 -3.10
C SER A 193 19.11 7.29 -4.40
N PHE A 194 18.45 8.24 -5.08
CA PHE A 194 18.98 8.90 -6.27
C PHE A 194 20.32 9.61 -5.99
N VAL A 195 20.41 10.40 -4.91
CA VAL A 195 21.64 11.10 -4.51
C VAL A 195 22.78 10.10 -4.31
N TRP A 196 22.53 9.01 -3.57
CA TRP A 196 23.52 7.94 -3.37
C TRP A 196 23.90 7.24 -4.67
N SER A 197 22.95 7.01 -5.56
CA SER A 197 23.21 6.39 -6.86
C SER A 197 24.18 7.23 -7.72
N ARG A 198 24.13 8.56 -7.59
CA ARG A 198 25.08 9.48 -8.24
C ARG A 198 26.41 9.53 -7.49
N ALA A 199 26.38 9.66 -6.16
CA ALA A 199 27.58 9.70 -5.33
C ALA A 199 28.46 8.45 -5.48
N LEU A 200 27.84 7.27 -5.62
CA LEU A 200 28.51 5.99 -5.83
C LEU A 200 28.82 5.70 -7.31
N ALA A 201 28.50 6.63 -8.22
CA ALA A 201 28.68 6.48 -9.66
C ALA A 201 28.09 5.15 -10.20
N LEU A 202 26.89 4.77 -9.74
CA LEU A 202 26.23 3.55 -10.22
C LEU A 202 25.99 3.67 -11.74
N PRO A 203 26.30 2.60 -12.50
CA PRO A 203 26.26 2.64 -13.97
C PRO A 203 24.83 2.64 -14.51
N ILE A 204 24.70 2.82 -15.82
CA ILE A 204 23.45 2.64 -16.54
C ILE A 204 22.87 1.24 -16.31
N ILE A 205 21.57 1.17 -16.01
CA ILE A 205 20.84 -0.11 -15.94
C ILE A 205 20.47 -0.54 -17.35
N ARG A 206 20.99 -1.68 -17.79
CA ARG A 206 20.78 -2.21 -19.14
C ARG A 206 20.73 -3.75 -19.14
N PRO A 207 19.64 -4.36 -18.63
CA PRO A 207 19.46 -5.81 -18.69
C PRO A 207 19.37 -6.30 -20.14
N ALA A 208 19.81 -7.54 -20.38
CA ALA A 208 19.62 -8.19 -21.67
C ALA A 208 18.19 -8.72 -21.78
N SER A 209 17.51 -8.44 -22.90
CA SER A 209 16.27 -9.10 -23.27
C SER A 209 16.56 -10.36 -24.08
N VAL A 210 15.79 -11.42 -23.87
CA VAL A 210 15.84 -12.66 -24.66
C VAL A 210 14.47 -13.00 -25.20
N THR A 211 14.40 -13.65 -26.36
CA THR A 211 13.14 -14.17 -26.90
C THR A 211 12.83 -15.56 -26.34
N MET A 212 11.61 -16.05 -26.55
CA MET A 212 11.26 -17.44 -26.21
C MET A 212 12.13 -18.43 -26.99
N GLU A 213 12.43 -18.16 -28.25
CA GLU A 213 13.32 -19.00 -29.07
C GLU A 213 14.73 -19.08 -28.47
N ASN A 214 15.29 -17.96 -28.00
CA ASN A 214 16.59 -17.97 -27.32
C ASN A 214 16.56 -18.84 -26.05
N LEU A 215 15.46 -18.80 -25.29
CA LEU A 215 15.30 -19.62 -24.09
C LEU A 215 15.13 -21.11 -24.41
N GLU A 216 14.34 -21.45 -25.44
CA GLU A 216 14.19 -22.83 -25.90
C GLU A 216 15.52 -23.42 -26.36
N GLU A 217 16.31 -22.66 -27.13
CA GLU A 217 17.64 -23.08 -27.54
C GLU A 217 18.58 -23.27 -26.35
N PHE A 218 18.53 -22.36 -25.37
CA PHE A 218 19.35 -22.46 -24.16
C PHE A 218 19.04 -23.74 -23.38
N VAL A 219 17.75 -24.02 -23.14
CA VAL A 219 17.30 -25.23 -22.44
C VAL A 219 17.64 -26.50 -23.22
N ARG A 220 17.53 -26.51 -24.55
CA ARG A 220 17.92 -27.69 -25.37
C ARG A 220 19.43 -27.99 -25.33
N LYS A 221 20.26 -26.97 -25.06
CA LYS A 221 21.72 -27.10 -24.96
C LYS A 221 22.20 -27.47 -23.55
N THR A 222 21.32 -27.39 -22.55
CA THR A 222 21.64 -27.66 -21.14
C THR A 222 21.08 -29.03 -20.73
#